data_AF-A0A8H4R5H4-F1
#
_entry.id   AF-A0A8H4R5H4-F1
#
_cell.length_a   1.000
_cell.length_b   1.000
_cell.length_c   1.000
_cell.angle_alpha   90.00
_cell.angle_beta   90.00
_cell.angle_gamma   90.00
#
_symmetry.space_group_name_H-M   'P 1'
#
loop_
_entity.id
_entity.type
_entity.pdbx_description
1 polymer ?
#
loop_
_entity_poly.entity_id
_entity_poly.type
_entity_poly.pdbx_seq_one_letter_code
_entity_poly.pdbx_strand_id
1 'polypeptide(L)'
;MSFKLNAWCRVQGRGPVIIKGVSAFKAGRSAATEGKFSSDLLDTLTDKRQRIVNAKERAEKARLVIGRYMDGITIEHLDISKLGEATDVYDETDGKWEEKIWSLEDQLRDVDRNIREEKDKLSQGEIPVKLRTRVVLDLHAAVETELDIVLIYAVSNAQWEAEYDLRVDMQNQKQPVKLTYKARISQDTAEDWTNVPITLETARPASGIDMPSLYPWNIHYHEPLAVSASGKGRTRQTARMATGGKAARRMLIPRDENDLSFQASDVTSTGHVNATFRVPGLSTIPADGEEHGVVIAELDDLDAIVGWVCIPKFGTSVHLEARVTNTSAYTLIEGPTSAK
;
A
#
# COMPACT_ATOMS: atom_id res chain seq x y z
N MET A 1 18.20 -26.99 -16.44
CA MET A 1 19.01 -26.68 -15.23
C MET A 1 18.22 -25.70 -14.38
N SER A 2 18.15 -25.84 -13.05
CA SER A 2 17.34 -25.00 -12.16
C SER A 2 18.24 -24.27 -11.17
N PHE A 3 18.21 -22.94 -11.15
CA PHE A 3 18.99 -22.12 -10.22
C PHE A 3 18.06 -21.33 -9.30
N LYS A 4 18.31 -21.37 -7.99
CA LYS A 4 17.55 -20.64 -6.96
C LYS A 4 18.35 -19.39 -6.58
N LEU A 5 17.86 -18.21 -6.96
CA LEU A 5 18.49 -16.94 -6.65
C LEU A 5 17.70 -16.24 -5.55
N ASN A 6 18.15 -16.41 -4.31
CA ASN A 6 17.51 -15.82 -3.13
C ASN A 6 16.04 -16.26 -2.98
N ALA A 7 15.39 -15.93 -1.86
CA ALA A 7 14.10 -16.52 -1.50
C ALA A 7 12.90 -16.13 -2.41
N TRP A 8 13.12 -15.34 -3.47
CA TRP A 8 12.07 -14.65 -4.22
C TRP A 8 12.06 -14.88 -5.74
N CYS A 9 13.07 -15.55 -6.33
CA CYS A 9 13.09 -15.83 -7.78
C CYS A 9 13.81 -17.17 -8.14
N ARG A 10 13.26 -17.89 -9.12
CA ARG A 10 13.78 -19.15 -9.66
C ARG A 10 13.72 -19.11 -11.19
N VAL A 11 14.82 -19.48 -11.83
CA VAL A 11 14.92 -19.58 -13.30
C VAL A 11 15.10 -21.04 -13.70
N GLN A 12 14.32 -21.49 -14.67
CA GLN A 12 14.43 -22.80 -15.29
C GLN A 12 14.58 -22.64 -16.80
N GLY A 13 15.57 -23.32 -17.38
CA GLY A 13 15.71 -23.42 -18.84
C GLY A 13 15.49 -24.86 -19.31
N ARG A 14 14.73 -25.03 -20.39
CA ARG A 14 14.60 -26.29 -21.14
C ARG A 14 15.25 -26.11 -22.51
N GLY A 15 16.25 -26.95 -22.83
CA GLY A 15 17.01 -26.89 -24.09
C GLY A 15 18.49 -27.23 -23.89
N PRO A 16 19.26 -27.43 -24.98
CA PRO A 16 20.69 -27.75 -24.96
C PRO A 16 21.58 -26.52 -24.71
N VAL A 17 21.13 -25.60 -23.86
CA VAL A 17 21.80 -24.33 -23.54
C VAL A 17 22.22 -24.34 -22.08
N ILE A 18 23.44 -23.90 -21.81
CA ILE A 18 23.98 -23.81 -20.45
C ILE A 18 23.74 -22.39 -19.93
N ILE A 19 23.01 -22.29 -18.82
CA ILE A 19 22.88 -21.03 -18.06
C ILE A 19 24.16 -20.87 -17.22
N LYS A 20 25.03 -19.93 -17.59
CA LYS A 20 26.30 -19.68 -16.90
C LYS A 20 26.16 -18.82 -15.66
N GLY A 21 25.20 -17.90 -15.68
CA GLY A 21 24.96 -16.96 -14.61
C GLY A 21 23.53 -16.48 -14.62
N VAL A 22 22.96 -16.29 -13.42
CA VAL A 22 21.69 -15.61 -13.22
C VAL A 22 21.95 -14.56 -12.16
N SER A 23 21.66 -13.30 -12.48
CA SER A 23 21.77 -12.18 -11.54
C SER A 23 20.44 -11.46 -11.46
N ALA A 24 19.80 -11.53 -10.30
CA ALA A 24 18.57 -10.80 -10.02
C ALA A 24 18.89 -9.66 -9.05
N PHE A 25 18.62 -8.43 -9.46
CA PHE A 25 18.77 -7.27 -8.61
C PHE A 25 17.49 -6.44 -8.67
N LYS A 26 17.04 -6.00 -7.49
CA LYS A 26 16.11 -4.88 -7.42
C LYS A 26 16.93 -3.68 -7.86
N ALA A 27 16.61 -3.12 -9.03
CA ALA A 27 17.14 -1.83 -9.42
C ALA A 27 16.92 -0.91 -8.23
N GLY A 28 18.03 -0.46 -7.64
CA GLY A 28 17.97 0.54 -6.59
C GLY A 28 17.13 1.69 -7.12
N ARG A 29 16.49 2.43 -6.21
CA ARG A 29 16.02 3.77 -6.53
C ARG A 29 17.28 4.63 -6.73
N SER A 30 18.03 4.38 -7.79
CA SER A 30 19.39 4.90 -7.90
C SER A 30 19.90 4.76 -9.33
N ALA A 31 20.39 5.91 -9.83
CA ALA A 31 21.36 6.05 -10.91
C ALA A 31 20.86 6.08 -12.37
N ALA A 32 19.54 6.05 -12.66
CA ALA A 32 19.03 6.40 -14.00
C ALA A 32 18.52 7.86 -14.11
N THR A 33 18.35 8.56 -12.99
CA THR A 33 17.79 9.94 -12.97
C THR A 33 18.45 10.83 -11.92
N GLU A 34 19.75 10.66 -11.64
CA GLU A 34 20.53 11.70 -10.92
C GLU A 34 21.29 12.62 -11.89
N GLY A 35 21.15 12.40 -13.20
CA GLY A 35 21.78 13.22 -14.23
C GLY A 35 20.81 13.53 -15.37
N LYS A 36 20.22 14.73 -15.31
CA LYS A 36 19.31 15.35 -16.29
C LYS A 36 17.85 14.94 -16.13
N PHE A 37 16.99 15.96 -16.21
CA PHE A 37 15.53 15.94 -16.03
C PHE A 37 15.00 16.08 -14.59
N SER A 38 15.67 16.87 -13.74
CA SER A 38 14.85 17.96 -13.16
C SER A 38 14.54 18.82 -14.37
N SER A 39 13.29 18.83 -14.81
CA SER A 39 12.91 19.69 -15.94
C SER A 39 13.39 21.10 -15.57
N ASP A 40 14.24 21.74 -16.39
CA ASP A 40 14.67 23.13 -16.17
C ASP A 40 13.43 24.04 -15.93
N LEU A 41 12.27 23.63 -16.47
CA LEU A 41 10.97 24.24 -16.23
C LEU A 41 10.44 24.03 -14.79
N LEU A 42 10.63 22.86 -14.17
CA LEU A 42 10.20 22.61 -12.78
C LEU A 42 11.05 23.40 -11.78
N ASP A 43 12.36 23.49 -12.01
CA ASP A 43 13.27 24.29 -11.18
C ASP A 43 12.93 25.78 -11.29
N THR A 44 12.68 26.28 -12.50
CA THR A 44 12.25 27.68 -12.68
C THR A 44 10.87 27.96 -12.07
N LEU A 45 9.93 27.02 -12.12
CA LEU A 45 8.62 27.15 -11.48
C LEU A 45 8.69 27.12 -9.95
N THR A 46 9.54 26.27 -9.37
CA THR A 46 9.75 26.20 -7.92
C THR A 46 10.47 27.44 -7.40
N ASP A 47 11.46 27.96 -8.13
CA ASP A 47 12.08 29.25 -7.85
C ASP A 47 11.06 30.39 -7.90
N LYS A 48 10.20 30.40 -8.94
CA LYS A 48 9.13 31.40 -9.07
C LYS A 48 8.15 31.32 -7.90
N ARG A 49 7.75 30.11 -7.50
CA ARG A 49 6.91 29.87 -6.32
C ARG A 49 7.54 30.44 -5.07
N GLN A 50 8.82 30.15 -4.82
CA GLN A 50 9.52 30.64 -3.64
C GLN A 50 9.62 32.17 -3.62
N ARG A 51 9.86 32.80 -4.77
CA ARG A 51 9.86 34.26 -4.90
C ARG A 51 8.51 34.88 -4.55
N ILE A 52 7.41 34.28 -5.00
CA ILE A 52 6.05 34.74 -4.70
C ILE A 52 5.74 34.57 -3.21
N VAL A 53 6.07 33.42 -2.60
CA VAL A 53 5.90 33.18 -1.16
C VAL A 53 6.68 34.22 -0.34
N ASN A 54 7.95 34.45 -0.67
CA ASN A 54 8.77 35.46 0.00
C ASN A 54 8.23 36.89 -0.22
N ALA A 55 7.60 37.18 -1.37
CA ALA A 55 6.95 38.46 -1.61
C ALA A 55 5.66 38.63 -0.80
N LYS A 56 4.87 37.57 -0.66
CA LYS A 56 3.65 37.55 0.16
C LYS A 56 3.99 37.77 1.64
N GLU A 57 4.96 37.04 2.16
CA GLU A 57 5.40 37.19 3.56
C GLU A 57 5.90 38.62 3.86
N ARG A 58 6.58 39.27 2.90
CA ARG A 58 6.97 40.68 3.04
C ARG A 58 5.77 41.62 3.07
N ALA A 59 4.75 41.37 2.25
CA ALA A 59 3.52 42.17 2.23
C ALA A 59 2.70 41.99 3.52
N GLU A 60 2.57 40.77 4.03
CA GLU A 60 1.91 40.48 5.30
C GLU A 60 2.62 41.13 6.49
N LYS A 61 3.96 41.09 6.53
CA LYS A 61 4.76 41.79 7.54
C LYS A 61 4.56 43.30 7.46
N ALA A 62 4.53 43.89 6.26
CA ALA A 62 4.28 45.31 6.09
C ALA A 62 2.89 45.71 6.60
N ARG A 63 1.85 44.93 6.27
CA ARG A 63 0.49 45.12 6.78
C ARG A 63 0.43 45.04 8.31
N LEU A 64 1.09 44.05 8.91
CA LEU A 64 1.13 43.88 10.37
C LEU A 64 1.78 45.07 11.08
N VAL A 65 2.83 45.67 10.49
CA VAL A 65 3.48 46.87 11.04
C VAL A 65 2.52 48.06 11.05
N ILE A 66 1.75 48.23 9.99
CA ILE A 66 0.75 49.31 9.88
C ILE A 66 -0.39 49.08 10.90
N GLY A 67 -0.89 47.85 11.03
CA GLY A 67 -1.91 47.52 12.04
C GLY A 67 -1.43 47.79 13.47
N ARG A 68 -0.20 47.38 13.80
CA ARG A 68 0.42 47.68 15.11
C ARG A 68 0.60 49.17 15.37
N TYR A 69 0.82 49.97 14.33
CA TYR A 69 0.91 51.41 14.46
C TYR A 69 -0.45 52.01 14.87
N MET A 70 -1.56 51.57 14.25
CA MET A 70 -2.91 51.98 14.65
C MET A 70 -3.27 51.53 16.06
N ASP A 71 -2.96 50.28 16.43
CA ASP A 71 -3.22 49.74 17.77
C ASP A 71 -2.46 50.51 18.87
N GLY A 72 -1.32 51.12 18.53
CA GLY A 72 -0.46 51.87 19.46
C GLY A 72 -0.86 53.33 19.66
N ILE A 73 -1.82 53.86 18.90
CA ILE A 73 -2.28 55.25 19.02
C ILE A 73 -3.06 55.39 20.34
N THR A 74 -2.42 55.97 21.36
CA THR A 74 -3.04 56.24 22.66
C THR A 74 -3.66 57.64 22.65
N ILE A 75 -4.86 57.77 23.23
CA ILE A 75 -5.72 58.99 23.22
C ILE A 75 -5.03 60.23 23.82
N GLU A 76 -3.93 60.06 24.56
CA GLU A 76 -3.23 61.13 25.29
C GLU A 76 -2.48 62.16 24.41
N HIS A 77 -2.26 61.87 23.12
CA HIS A 77 -1.47 62.73 22.22
C HIS A 77 -2.12 63.02 20.85
N LEU A 78 -3.40 62.71 20.66
CA LEU A 78 -4.06 62.90 19.36
C LEU A 78 -5.19 63.94 19.43
N ASP A 79 -5.13 64.90 18.52
CA ASP A 79 -6.22 65.83 18.25
C ASP A 79 -7.35 65.04 17.55
N ILE A 80 -8.51 64.90 18.21
CA ILE A 80 -9.65 64.06 17.77
C ILE A 80 -10.10 64.43 16.34
N SER A 81 -9.89 65.69 15.93
CA SER A 81 -10.20 66.17 14.57
C SER A 81 -9.32 65.55 13.47
N LYS A 82 -8.13 65.03 13.79
CA LYS A 82 -7.19 64.41 12.82
C LYS A 82 -7.27 62.88 12.78
N LEU A 83 -8.06 62.28 13.66
CA LEU A 83 -8.25 60.83 13.72
C LEU A 83 -8.97 60.32 12.47
N GLY A 84 -9.91 61.10 11.92
CA GLY A 84 -10.61 60.77 10.66
C GLY A 84 -9.63 60.62 9.49
N GLU A 85 -8.80 61.65 9.25
CA GLU A 85 -7.78 61.62 8.18
C GLU A 85 -6.78 60.47 8.36
N ALA A 86 -6.36 60.18 9.60
CA ALA A 86 -5.46 59.06 9.88
C ALA A 86 -6.09 57.69 9.62
N THR A 87 -7.41 57.56 9.86
CA THR A 87 -8.16 56.33 9.62
C THR A 87 -8.40 56.12 8.13
N ASP A 88 -8.74 57.18 7.39
CA ASP A 88 -8.91 57.14 5.94
C ASP A 88 -7.60 56.74 5.22
N VAL A 89 -6.45 57.30 5.65
CA VAL A 89 -5.13 56.92 5.12
C VAL A 89 -4.79 55.47 5.48
N TYR A 90 -5.13 55.02 6.70
CA TYR A 90 -4.93 53.63 7.09
C TYR A 90 -5.75 52.69 6.21
N ASP A 91 -7.05 52.92 6.08
CA ASP A 91 -7.95 52.09 5.28
C ASP A 91 -7.53 52.04 3.80
N GLU A 92 -7.09 53.17 3.22
CA GLU A 92 -6.56 53.21 1.86
C GLU A 92 -5.26 52.40 1.71
N THR A 93 -4.35 52.50 2.69
CA THR A 93 -3.08 51.75 2.66
C THR A 93 -3.28 50.25 2.93
N ASP A 94 -4.16 49.88 3.85
CA ASP A 94 -4.50 48.49 4.14
C ASP A 94 -5.14 47.83 2.92
N GLY A 95 -6.09 48.50 2.26
CA GLY A 95 -6.70 48.03 1.02
C GLY A 95 -5.69 47.78 -0.11
N LYS A 96 -4.68 48.65 -0.27
CA LYS A 96 -3.59 48.44 -1.25
C LYS A 96 -2.73 47.21 -0.92
N TRP A 97 -2.49 46.94 0.36
CA TRP A 97 -1.74 45.75 0.79
C TRP A 97 -2.58 44.48 0.63
N GLU A 98 -3.88 44.54 0.90
CA GLU A 98 -4.81 43.43 0.66
C GLU A 98 -4.88 43.05 -0.82
N GLU A 99 -5.07 44.04 -1.72
CA GLU A 99 -5.08 43.81 -3.17
C GLU A 99 -3.79 43.15 -3.64
N LYS A 100 -2.65 43.60 -3.12
CA LYS A 100 -1.34 43.03 -3.43
C LYS A 100 -1.18 41.60 -2.90
N ILE A 101 -1.69 41.30 -1.71
CA ILE A 101 -1.67 39.95 -1.14
C ILE A 101 -2.55 39.02 -1.98
N TRP A 102 -3.76 39.45 -2.36
CA TRP A 102 -4.65 38.67 -3.23
C TRP A 102 -4.03 38.40 -4.60
N SER A 103 -3.40 39.39 -5.22
CA SER A 103 -2.69 39.20 -6.48
C SER A 103 -1.56 38.17 -6.36
N LEU A 104 -0.80 38.18 -5.26
CA LEU A 104 0.27 37.20 -5.01
C LEU A 104 -0.28 35.80 -4.70
N GLU A 105 -1.42 35.69 -4.03
CA GLU A 105 -2.10 34.42 -3.80
C GLU A 105 -2.63 33.79 -5.09
N ASP A 106 -3.18 34.61 -5.99
CA ASP A 106 -3.64 34.15 -7.29
C ASP A 106 -2.48 33.63 -8.14
N GLN A 107 -1.37 34.38 -8.20
CA GLN A 107 -0.14 33.94 -8.86
C GLN A 107 0.43 32.65 -8.24
N LEU A 108 0.31 32.47 -6.92
CA LEU A 108 0.75 31.25 -6.25
C LEU A 108 -0.10 30.05 -6.67
N ARG A 109 -1.43 30.20 -6.75
CA ARG A 109 -2.35 29.15 -7.22
C ARG A 109 -2.03 28.73 -8.65
N ASP A 110 -1.78 29.70 -9.53
CA ASP A 110 -1.41 29.44 -10.93
C ASP A 110 -0.09 28.69 -11.04
N VAL A 111 0.93 29.10 -10.28
CA VAL A 111 2.23 28.41 -10.27
C VAL A 111 2.10 27.01 -9.68
N ASP A 112 1.33 26.82 -8.60
CA ASP A 112 1.08 25.51 -8.01
C ASP A 112 0.25 24.58 -8.93
N ARG A 113 -0.61 25.13 -9.80
CA ARG A 113 -1.29 24.38 -10.87
C ARG A 113 -0.26 23.92 -11.91
N ASN A 114 0.56 24.84 -12.41
CA ASN A 114 1.58 24.52 -13.43
C ASN A 114 2.62 23.50 -12.92
N ILE A 115 3.00 23.57 -11.64
CA ILE A 115 3.89 22.59 -11.01
C ILE A 115 3.24 21.20 -10.97
N ARG A 116 1.94 21.12 -10.68
CA ARG A 116 1.21 19.84 -10.68
C ARG A 116 1.15 19.24 -12.08
N GLU A 117 0.73 20.03 -13.06
CA GLU A 117 0.66 19.59 -14.46
C GLU A 117 2.01 19.10 -14.99
N GLU A 118 3.11 19.78 -14.66
CA GLU A 118 4.45 19.37 -15.08
C GLU A 118 4.91 18.08 -14.38
N LYS A 119 4.59 17.92 -13.09
CA LYS A 119 4.85 16.66 -12.37
C LYS A 119 4.05 15.48 -12.92
N ASP A 120 2.81 15.73 -13.33
CA ASP A 120 1.95 14.71 -13.92
C ASP A 120 2.45 14.29 -15.31
N LYS A 121 2.98 15.23 -16.11
CA LYS A 121 3.65 14.90 -17.39
C LYS A 121 4.92 14.08 -17.20
N LEU A 122 5.72 14.40 -16.19
CA LEU A 122 6.94 13.66 -15.88
C LEU A 122 6.63 12.24 -15.37
N SER A 123 5.57 12.06 -14.59
CA SER A 123 5.17 10.74 -14.08
C SER A 123 4.57 9.82 -15.15
N GLN A 124 3.96 10.37 -16.21
CA GLN A 124 3.45 9.59 -17.36
C GLN A 124 4.57 8.99 -18.23
N GLY A 125 5.79 9.53 -18.18
CA GLY A 125 6.95 9.02 -18.92
C GLY A 125 7.88 8.10 -18.13
N GLU A 126 7.68 7.97 -16.81
CA GLU A 126 8.45 7.07 -15.97
C GLU A 126 7.90 5.64 -16.08
N ILE A 127 8.81 4.67 -16.30
CA ILE A 127 8.51 3.24 -16.14
C ILE A 127 7.81 3.09 -14.78
N PRO A 128 6.64 2.44 -14.71
CA PRO A 128 5.87 2.38 -13.47
C PRO A 128 6.79 1.96 -12.34
N VAL A 129 6.88 2.83 -11.33
CA VAL A 129 7.85 2.82 -10.23
C VAL A 129 7.92 1.47 -9.48
N LYS A 130 6.96 0.58 -9.73
CA LYS A 130 6.78 -0.76 -9.16
C LYS A 130 7.55 -1.87 -9.90
N LEU A 131 7.86 -1.72 -11.20
CA LEU A 131 8.63 -2.70 -12.00
C LEU A 131 10.15 -2.49 -11.85
N ARG A 132 10.69 -2.63 -10.62
CA ARG A 132 12.12 -2.41 -10.33
C ARG A 132 12.97 -3.66 -10.42
N THR A 133 12.38 -4.83 -10.58
CA THR A 133 13.13 -6.08 -10.60
C THR A 133 13.74 -6.28 -11.98
N ARG A 134 15.07 -6.39 -12.04
CA ARG A 134 15.77 -6.79 -13.26
C ARG A 134 16.44 -8.13 -13.06
N VAL A 135 16.16 -9.06 -13.96
CA VAL A 135 16.79 -10.38 -14.03
C VAL A 135 17.66 -10.42 -15.28
N VAL A 136 18.96 -10.64 -15.09
CA VAL A 136 19.94 -10.79 -16.17
C VAL A 136 20.36 -12.26 -16.24
N LEU A 137 20.28 -12.84 -17.44
CA LEU A 137 20.60 -14.23 -17.72
C LEU A 137 21.79 -14.30 -18.67
N ASP A 138 22.87 -14.95 -18.23
CA ASP A 138 24.03 -15.22 -19.07
C ASP A 138 23.87 -16.60 -19.70
N LEU A 139 23.50 -16.62 -20.97
CA LEU A 139 23.21 -17.83 -21.74
C LEU A 139 24.39 -18.19 -22.65
N HIS A 140 24.72 -19.47 -22.71
CA HIS A 140 25.73 -19.98 -23.64
C HIS A 140 25.21 -21.19 -24.39
N ALA A 141 25.06 -21.02 -25.71
CA ALA A 141 24.69 -22.07 -26.64
C ALA A 141 25.89 -22.38 -27.55
N ALA A 142 26.22 -23.67 -27.72
CA ALA A 142 27.28 -24.11 -28.63
C ALA A 142 26.79 -24.23 -30.08
N VAL A 143 25.48 -24.34 -30.28
CA VAL A 143 24.79 -24.51 -31.56
C VAL A 143 23.54 -23.63 -31.54
N GLU A 144 23.09 -23.16 -32.70
CA GLU A 144 21.82 -22.44 -32.83
C GLU A 144 20.65 -23.37 -32.47
N THR A 145 19.93 -23.04 -31.40
CA THR A 145 18.87 -23.89 -30.83
C THR A 145 17.78 -23.04 -30.19
N GLU A 146 16.54 -23.54 -30.23
CA GLU A 146 15.43 -22.97 -29.46
C GLU A 146 15.62 -23.20 -27.96
N LEU A 147 15.28 -22.19 -27.16
CA LEU A 147 15.41 -22.20 -25.71
C LEU A 147 14.12 -21.68 -25.07
N ASP A 148 13.52 -22.50 -24.22
CA ASP A 148 12.39 -22.11 -23.37
C ASP A 148 12.90 -21.71 -21.99
N ILE A 149 12.61 -20.47 -21.58
CA ILE A 149 12.97 -19.92 -20.27
C ILE A 149 11.69 -19.73 -19.45
N VAL A 150 11.66 -20.34 -18.28
CA VAL A 150 10.59 -20.19 -17.29
C VAL A 150 11.13 -19.42 -16.09
N LEU A 151 10.57 -18.24 -15.86
CA LEU A 151 10.86 -17.38 -14.72
C LEU A 151 9.73 -17.52 -13.69
N ILE A 152 10.06 -17.92 -12.47
CA ILE A 152 9.12 -18.04 -11.35
C ILE A 152 9.58 -17.07 -10.28
N TYR A 153 8.71 -16.18 -9.82
CA TYR A 153 9.05 -15.17 -8.82
C TYR A 153 7.87 -14.88 -7.91
N ALA A 154 8.19 -14.38 -6.71
CA ALA A 154 7.20 -13.91 -5.76
C ALA A 154 7.00 -12.40 -5.94
N VAL A 155 5.75 -11.98 -6.06
CA VAL A 155 5.34 -10.58 -6.07
C VAL A 155 4.68 -10.21 -4.73
N SER A 156 4.81 -8.95 -4.35
CA SER A 156 4.11 -8.35 -3.20
C SER A 156 2.92 -7.54 -3.69
N ASN A 157 1.95 -7.26 -2.81
CA ASN A 157 0.74 -6.48 -3.10
C ASN A 157 -0.26 -7.19 -4.01
N ALA A 158 -0.39 -8.50 -3.84
CA ALA A 158 -1.52 -9.26 -4.34
C ALA A 158 -2.15 -10.03 -3.18
N GLN A 159 -3.47 -9.96 -3.06
CA GLN A 159 -4.23 -10.65 -2.02
C GLN A 159 -5.56 -11.16 -2.58
N TRP A 160 -6.15 -12.10 -1.86
CA TRP A 160 -7.46 -12.62 -2.19
C TRP A 160 -8.26 -12.92 -0.92
N GLU A 161 -9.58 -12.82 -1.03
CA GLU A 161 -10.53 -13.14 0.02
C GLU A 161 -11.65 -14.04 -0.53
N ALA A 162 -12.17 -14.94 0.30
CA ALA A 162 -13.32 -15.77 -0.07
C ALA A 162 -14.61 -14.95 -0.04
N GLU A 163 -15.51 -15.20 -0.98
CA GLU A 163 -16.86 -14.65 -0.98
C GLU A 163 -17.87 -15.74 -1.33
N TYR A 164 -19.03 -15.70 -0.70
CA TYR A 164 -20.08 -16.69 -0.90
C TYR A 164 -21.38 -16.03 -1.39
N ASP A 165 -22.03 -16.65 -2.37
CA ASP A 165 -23.37 -16.28 -2.83
C ASP A 165 -24.30 -17.47 -2.59
N LEU A 166 -25.19 -17.33 -1.62
CA LEU A 166 -26.17 -18.33 -1.20
C LEU A 166 -27.52 -18.03 -1.84
N ARG A 167 -28.08 -19.04 -2.50
CA ARG A 167 -29.45 -19.01 -3.01
C ARG A 167 -30.25 -20.14 -2.41
N VAL A 168 -31.41 -19.81 -1.85
CA VAL A 168 -32.31 -20.81 -1.26
C VAL A 168 -33.54 -20.97 -2.16
N ASP A 169 -33.69 -22.15 -2.75
CA ASP A 169 -34.88 -22.52 -3.51
C ASP A 169 -35.78 -23.45 -2.69
N MET A 170 -36.86 -22.89 -2.16
CA MET A 170 -37.85 -23.62 -1.36
C MET A 170 -38.72 -24.58 -2.18
N GLN A 171 -38.67 -24.53 -3.52
CA GLN A 171 -39.41 -25.46 -4.39
C GLN A 171 -38.72 -26.81 -4.50
N ASN A 172 -37.39 -26.85 -4.36
CA ASN A 172 -36.61 -28.08 -4.44
C ASN A 172 -36.36 -28.67 -3.04
N GLN A 173 -37.24 -29.57 -2.61
CA GLN A 173 -37.14 -30.20 -1.29
C GLN A 173 -35.90 -31.10 -1.10
N LYS A 174 -35.23 -31.53 -2.18
CA LYS A 174 -34.04 -32.39 -2.09
C LYS A 174 -32.74 -31.60 -1.97
N GLN A 175 -32.67 -30.44 -2.61
CA GLN A 175 -31.49 -29.57 -2.64
C GLN A 175 -31.96 -28.11 -2.57
N PRO A 176 -32.36 -27.65 -1.37
CA PRO A 176 -32.94 -26.33 -1.23
C PRO A 176 -31.90 -25.20 -1.26
N VAL A 177 -30.60 -25.51 -1.24
CA VAL A 177 -29.53 -24.50 -1.14
C VAL A 177 -28.50 -24.71 -2.25
N LYS A 178 -28.26 -23.64 -3.03
CA LYS A 178 -27.16 -23.52 -3.98
C LYS A 178 -26.14 -22.52 -3.44
N LEU A 179 -24.89 -22.95 -3.31
CA LEU A 179 -23.78 -22.13 -2.84
C LEU A 179 -22.80 -21.88 -3.99
N THR A 180 -22.62 -20.63 -4.38
CA THR A 180 -21.55 -20.24 -5.30
C THR A 180 -20.36 -19.75 -4.49
N TYR A 181 -19.25 -20.46 -4.57
CA TYR A 181 -18.00 -20.07 -3.94
C TYR A 181 -17.18 -19.20 -4.91
N LYS A 182 -16.90 -17.97 -4.50
CA LYS A 182 -16.15 -16.96 -5.24
C LYS A 182 -14.89 -16.55 -4.47
N ALA A 183 -13.95 -15.97 -5.19
CA ALA A 183 -12.82 -15.23 -4.65
C ALA A 183 -12.88 -13.79 -5.13
N ARG A 184 -12.58 -12.85 -4.24
CA ARG A 184 -12.22 -11.48 -4.60
C ARG A 184 -10.72 -11.39 -4.61
N ILE A 185 -10.15 -10.96 -5.73
CA ILE A 185 -8.71 -10.83 -5.90
C ILE A 185 -8.42 -9.35 -6.13
N SER A 186 -7.50 -8.80 -5.34
CA SER A 186 -7.01 -7.43 -5.51
C SER A 186 -5.50 -7.48 -5.67
N GLN A 187 -4.99 -6.82 -6.71
CA GLN A 187 -3.57 -6.80 -7.00
C GLN A 187 -3.10 -5.44 -7.50
N ASP A 188 -1.93 -5.04 -7.01
CA ASP A 188 -1.26 -3.80 -7.36
C ASP A 188 0.24 -4.07 -7.58
N THR A 189 0.52 -5.09 -8.40
CA THR A 189 1.88 -5.54 -8.72
C THR A 189 2.52 -4.77 -9.87
N ALA A 190 1.75 -3.89 -10.54
CA ALA A 190 2.06 -3.23 -11.80
C ALA A 190 2.28 -4.16 -13.01
N GLU A 191 1.86 -5.43 -12.89
CA GLU A 191 1.82 -6.38 -13.99
C GLU A 191 0.38 -6.80 -14.23
N ASP A 192 -0.16 -6.54 -15.42
CA ASP A 192 -1.50 -6.97 -15.77
C ASP A 192 -1.52 -8.48 -16.06
N TRP A 193 -2.34 -9.22 -15.32
CA TRP A 193 -2.50 -10.65 -15.54
C TRP A 193 -3.57 -10.86 -16.60
N THR A 194 -3.19 -11.05 -17.86
CA THR A 194 -4.14 -11.21 -18.97
C THR A 194 -4.27 -12.67 -19.40
N ASN A 195 -5.46 -13.25 -19.30
CA ASN A 195 -5.77 -14.63 -19.69
C ASN A 195 -4.83 -15.68 -19.07
N VAL A 196 -4.65 -15.64 -17.75
CA VAL A 196 -3.79 -16.57 -17.02
C VAL A 196 -4.60 -17.57 -16.19
N PRO A 197 -4.11 -18.82 -16.02
CA PRO A 197 -4.69 -19.73 -15.05
C PRO A 197 -4.33 -19.27 -13.63
N ILE A 198 -5.34 -19.15 -12.76
CA ILE A 198 -5.15 -18.69 -11.38
C ILE A 198 -5.29 -19.85 -10.41
N THR A 199 -4.35 -19.94 -9.48
CA THR A 199 -4.42 -20.85 -8.32
C THR A 199 -4.29 -20.00 -7.06
N LEU A 200 -5.28 -20.13 -6.18
CA LEU A 200 -5.37 -19.42 -4.92
C LEU A 200 -4.98 -20.36 -3.79
N GLU A 201 -4.15 -19.89 -2.88
CA GLU A 201 -3.70 -20.66 -1.72
C GLU A 201 -3.94 -19.88 -0.44
N THR A 202 -4.34 -20.56 0.63
CA THR A 202 -4.40 -19.98 1.98
C THR A 202 -3.09 -20.17 2.75
N ALA A 203 -2.18 -20.98 2.22
CA ALA A 203 -0.85 -21.10 2.76
C ALA A 203 -0.12 -19.76 2.62
N ARG A 204 0.49 -19.28 3.71
CA ARG A 204 1.47 -18.20 3.58
C ARG A 204 2.67 -18.76 2.82
N PRO A 205 3.05 -18.19 1.67
CA PRO A 205 4.25 -18.64 0.99
C PRO A 205 5.42 -18.49 1.95
N ALA A 206 6.22 -19.55 2.13
CA ALA A 206 7.39 -19.57 3.02
C ALA A 206 8.57 -18.73 2.47
N SER A 207 8.25 -17.61 1.82
CA SER A 207 9.16 -16.66 1.21
C SER A 207 9.68 -15.75 2.32
N GLY A 208 10.89 -16.02 2.81
CA GLY A 208 11.51 -15.24 3.86
C GLY A 208 11.34 -15.88 5.24
N ILE A 209 12.07 -16.95 5.49
CA ILE A 209 12.51 -17.26 6.85
C ILE A 209 13.59 -16.22 7.19
N ASP A 210 13.19 -14.96 7.33
CA ASP A 210 14.02 -14.02 8.07
C ASP A 210 14.00 -14.51 9.52
N MET A 211 15.19 -14.79 10.04
CA MET A 211 15.33 -15.21 11.43
C MET A 211 14.69 -14.13 12.31
N PRO A 212 13.64 -14.43 13.09
CA PRO A 212 12.96 -13.43 13.87
C PRO A 212 13.97 -12.81 14.84
N SER A 213 14.17 -11.49 14.75
CA SER A 213 15.01 -10.78 15.71
C SER A 213 14.24 -10.64 17.02
N LEU A 214 14.81 -11.14 18.12
CA LEU A 214 14.27 -10.91 19.46
C LEU A 214 14.30 -9.40 19.76
N TYR A 215 13.12 -8.78 19.85
CA TYR A 215 13.02 -7.46 20.44
C TYR A 215 13.12 -7.63 21.96
N PRO A 216 14.05 -6.91 22.63
CA PRO A 216 14.12 -6.96 24.09
C PRO A 216 12.80 -6.47 24.66
N TRP A 217 12.20 -7.27 25.54
CA TRP A 217 11.03 -6.85 26.29
C TRP A 217 11.50 -5.90 27.40
N ASN A 218 11.50 -4.60 27.11
CA ASN A 218 11.92 -3.59 28.06
C ASN A 218 10.82 -3.39 29.09
N ILE A 219 11.00 -3.98 30.28
CA ILE A 219 10.14 -3.74 31.43
C ILE A 219 10.48 -2.35 31.96
N HIS A 220 9.61 -1.38 31.70
CA HIS A 220 9.67 -0.08 32.34
C HIS A 220 8.82 -0.12 33.61
N TYR A 221 9.39 0.30 34.74
CA TYR A 221 8.57 0.61 35.90
C TYR A 221 7.68 1.79 35.50
N HIS A 222 6.36 1.62 35.60
CA HIS A 222 5.43 2.72 35.38
C HIS A 222 5.59 3.69 36.54
N GLU A 223 6.44 4.69 36.35
CA GLU A 223 6.60 5.78 37.29
C GLU A 223 5.33 6.65 37.18
N PRO A 224 4.45 6.67 38.20
CA PRO A 224 3.28 7.53 38.15
C PRO A 224 3.77 8.96 37.93
N LEU A 225 3.15 9.66 36.97
CA LEU A 225 3.44 11.06 36.71
C LEU A 225 3.41 11.81 38.03
N ALA A 226 4.60 12.20 38.52
CA ALA A 226 4.70 13.05 39.67
C ALA A 226 3.95 14.33 39.30
N VAL A 227 2.81 14.55 39.96
CA VAL A 227 2.06 15.79 39.83
C VAL A 227 3.02 16.87 40.34
N SER A 228 3.70 17.53 39.40
CA SER A 228 4.61 18.62 39.65
C SER A 228 3.79 19.76 40.24
N ALA A 229 3.71 19.82 41.56
CA ALA A 229 3.40 21.05 42.26
C ALA A 229 4.43 22.09 41.80
N SER A 230 3.92 23.08 41.07
CA SER A 230 4.64 24.24 40.56
C SER A 230 5.67 24.75 41.58
N GLY A 231 6.95 24.66 41.21
CA GLY A 231 8.07 25.09 42.04
C GLY A 231 9.21 25.57 41.16
N LYS A 232 9.32 26.90 41.03
CA LYS A 232 10.41 27.63 40.37
C LYS A 232 11.79 27.09 40.75
N GLY A 233 12.67 26.88 39.77
CA GLY A 233 14.10 26.66 40.03
C GLY A 233 14.92 26.38 38.79
N ARG A 234 15.68 27.39 38.35
CA ARG A 234 16.72 27.29 37.31
C ARG A 234 17.82 26.30 37.73
N THR A 235 18.38 25.52 36.79
CA THR A 235 19.75 25.69 36.25
C THR A 235 20.20 24.45 35.46
N ARG A 236 20.95 24.73 34.40
CA ARG A 236 21.56 23.88 33.36
C ARG A 236 22.65 22.91 33.87
N GLN A 237 23.01 22.00 32.95
CA GLN A 237 24.30 21.28 32.79
C GLN A 237 24.46 20.00 33.65
N THR A 238 24.95 18.85 33.18
CA THR A 238 25.96 18.52 32.15
C THR A 238 25.75 17.11 31.55
N ALA A 239 26.40 16.88 30.41
CA ALA A 239 26.49 15.62 29.67
C ALA A 239 27.34 14.53 30.35
N ARG A 240 27.15 13.26 29.95
CA ARG A 240 28.26 12.30 29.76
C ARG A 240 27.88 11.08 28.91
N MET A 241 28.70 10.84 27.89
CA MET A 241 28.80 9.62 27.09
C MET A 241 29.55 8.52 27.83
N ALA A 242 29.24 7.24 27.55
CA ALA A 242 30.16 6.10 27.50
C ALA A 242 29.37 4.85 27.02
N THR A 243 29.58 4.21 25.85
CA THR A 243 30.72 3.44 25.28
C THR A 243 30.63 1.92 25.49
N GLY A 244 30.66 1.18 24.36
CA GLY A 244 31.24 -0.17 24.22
C GLY A 244 30.29 -1.36 24.46
N GLY A 245 30.26 -2.45 23.69
CA GLY A 245 31.05 -2.90 22.55
C GLY A 245 31.19 -4.44 22.53
N LYS A 246 31.00 -5.07 21.35
CA LYS A 246 31.56 -6.37 20.85
C LYS A 246 31.19 -7.67 21.62
N ALA A 247 31.16 -8.89 21.06
CA ALA A 247 31.31 -9.48 19.73
C ALA A 247 30.84 -10.96 19.75
N ALA A 248 30.41 -11.42 18.56
CA ALA A 248 30.41 -12.75 17.95
C ALA A 248 30.60 -14.04 18.77
N ARG A 249 29.77 -15.05 18.46
CA ARG A 249 30.23 -16.41 18.14
C ARG A 249 29.27 -17.13 17.19
N ARG A 250 29.85 -17.71 16.14
CA ARG A 250 29.25 -18.55 15.10
C ARG A 250 29.32 -20.01 15.54
N MET A 251 28.25 -20.79 15.37
CA MET A 251 28.34 -22.25 15.20
C MET A 251 27.27 -22.75 14.22
N LEU A 252 27.73 -23.60 13.29
CA LEU A 252 26.98 -24.34 12.28
C LEU A 252 26.23 -25.52 12.91
N ILE A 253 25.01 -25.81 12.44
CA ILE A 253 24.45 -27.17 12.34
C ILE A 253 23.46 -27.24 11.13
N PRO A 254 23.07 -28.43 10.62
CA PRO A 254 23.16 -28.79 9.21
C PRO A 254 21.79 -28.74 8.50
N ARG A 255 21.84 -28.68 7.17
CA ARG A 255 20.68 -28.60 6.28
C ARG A 255 20.22 -29.99 5.90
N ASP A 256 19.01 -30.37 6.33
CA ASP A 256 18.30 -31.51 5.77
C ASP A 256 17.60 -31.05 4.49
N GLU A 257 17.92 -31.70 3.37
CA GLU A 257 17.37 -31.41 2.06
C GLU A 257 16.16 -32.32 1.83
N ASN A 258 14.96 -31.73 1.85
CA ASN A 258 13.83 -32.30 1.13
C ASN A 258 13.53 -31.40 -0.07
N ASP A 259 13.92 -31.90 -1.24
CA ASP A 259 13.56 -31.36 -2.55
C ASP A 259 12.06 -31.59 -2.80
N LEU A 260 11.30 -30.51 -3.01
CA LEU A 260 9.94 -30.57 -3.52
C LEU A 260 9.98 -30.74 -5.04
N SER A 261 9.83 -31.98 -5.50
CA SER A 261 9.42 -32.29 -6.87
C SER A 261 7.91 -32.12 -7.02
N PHE A 262 7.46 -31.20 -7.88
CA PHE A 262 6.08 -31.17 -8.33
C PHE A 262 5.92 -32.13 -9.51
N GLN A 263 5.30 -33.29 -9.28
CA GLN A 263 4.63 -34.04 -10.33
C GLN A 263 3.17 -33.60 -10.41
N ALA A 264 2.70 -33.48 -11.65
CA ALA A 264 1.32 -33.18 -11.98
C ALA A 264 0.40 -34.33 -11.56
N SER A 265 -0.58 -34.01 -10.72
CA SER A 265 -1.82 -34.78 -10.52
C SER A 265 -2.78 -33.91 -9.71
N ASP A 266 -4.07 -33.93 -10.06
CA ASP A 266 -5.14 -33.18 -9.40
C ASP A 266 -5.06 -33.27 -7.87
N VAL A 267 -5.01 -32.12 -7.19
CA VAL A 267 -5.20 -32.06 -5.75
C VAL A 267 -6.34 -31.08 -5.46
N THR A 268 -7.53 -31.68 -5.34
CA THR A 268 -8.69 -31.14 -4.66
C THR A 268 -8.41 -31.24 -3.15
N SER A 269 -8.44 -30.12 -2.44
CA SER A 269 -7.85 -29.97 -1.09
C SER A 269 -8.45 -30.90 -0.03
N THR A 270 -7.70 -31.95 0.34
CA THR A 270 -7.86 -32.70 1.61
C THR A 270 -6.73 -32.32 2.57
N GLY A 271 -6.89 -31.21 3.31
CA GLY A 271 -5.91 -30.79 4.31
C GLY A 271 -6.45 -29.73 5.27
N HIS A 272 -6.51 -30.05 6.56
CA HIS A 272 -7.04 -29.18 7.62
C HIS A 272 -6.17 -27.94 7.94
N VAL A 273 -5.06 -27.71 7.25
CA VAL A 273 -4.07 -26.67 7.60
C VAL A 273 -3.88 -25.63 6.51
N ASN A 274 -3.90 -26.01 5.22
CA ASN A 274 -3.78 -25.12 4.07
C ASN A 274 -4.70 -25.63 2.95
N ALA A 275 -5.36 -24.72 2.24
CA ALA A 275 -6.24 -25.04 1.12
C ALA A 275 -5.72 -24.41 -0.17
N THR A 276 -5.79 -25.17 -1.25
CA THR A 276 -5.44 -24.75 -2.62
C THR A 276 -6.69 -24.83 -3.48
N PHE A 277 -7.01 -23.74 -4.17
CA PHE A 277 -8.17 -23.58 -5.03
C PHE A 277 -7.72 -23.23 -6.43
N ARG A 278 -8.11 -24.04 -7.41
CA ARG A 278 -7.84 -23.76 -8.82
C ARG A 278 -9.06 -23.10 -9.43
N VAL A 279 -8.88 -21.90 -9.98
CA VAL A 279 -9.96 -21.22 -10.69
C VAL A 279 -10.18 -21.92 -12.03
N PRO A 280 -11.43 -22.30 -12.37
CA PRO A 280 -11.75 -22.85 -13.68
C PRO A 280 -11.62 -21.77 -14.76
N GLY A 281 -10.85 -22.07 -15.81
CA GLY A 281 -10.67 -21.19 -16.97
C GLY A 281 -9.47 -20.24 -16.87
N LEU A 282 -9.44 -19.26 -17.77
CA LEU A 282 -8.46 -18.18 -17.78
C LEU A 282 -9.11 -16.92 -17.25
N SER A 283 -8.40 -16.19 -16.41
CA SER A 283 -8.89 -14.94 -15.82
C SER A 283 -7.97 -13.79 -16.19
N THR A 284 -8.56 -12.59 -16.26
CA THR A 284 -7.82 -11.34 -16.48
C THR A 284 -8.00 -10.45 -15.26
N ILE A 285 -6.90 -10.07 -14.61
CA ILE A 285 -6.87 -9.23 -13.41
C ILE A 285 -5.87 -8.10 -13.63
N PRO A 286 -6.35 -6.87 -13.89
CA PRO A 286 -5.48 -5.70 -14.06
C PRO A 286 -4.79 -5.32 -12.75
N ALA A 287 -3.67 -4.60 -12.85
CA ALA A 287 -2.94 -4.06 -11.70
C ALA A 287 -3.47 -2.68 -11.28
N ASP A 288 -4.78 -2.57 -11.04
CA ASP A 288 -5.47 -1.33 -10.66
C ASP A 288 -5.66 -1.18 -9.13
N GLY A 289 -5.44 -2.25 -8.36
CA GLY A 289 -5.72 -2.31 -6.93
C GLY A 289 -7.20 -2.48 -6.58
N GLU A 290 -8.09 -2.59 -7.57
CA GLU A 290 -9.52 -2.84 -7.36
C GLU A 290 -9.79 -4.32 -7.06
N GLU A 291 -10.99 -4.62 -6.54
CA GLU A 291 -11.43 -5.98 -6.24
C GLU A 291 -12.07 -6.62 -7.49
N HIS A 292 -11.46 -7.70 -7.99
CA HIS A 292 -11.97 -8.47 -9.12
C HIS A 292 -12.52 -9.82 -8.64
N GLY A 293 -13.81 -10.06 -8.92
CA GLY A 293 -14.51 -11.27 -8.51
C GLY A 293 -14.35 -12.43 -9.49
N VAL A 294 -13.99 -13.60 -8.99
CA VAL A 294 -13.80 -14.84 -9.76
C VAL A 294 -14.55 -15.99 -9.11
N VAL A 295 -15.18 -16.86 -9.90
CA VAL A 295 -15.90 -18.04 -9.38
C VAL A 295 -14.93 -19.20 -9.21
N ILE A 296 -14.86 -19.79 -8.02
CA ILE A 296 -14.08 -20.98 -7.71
C ILE A 296 -14.89 -22.24 -8.04
N ALA A 297 -16.10 -22.34 -7.47
CA ALA A 297 -16.95 -23.52 -7.61
C ALA A 297 -18.43 -23.18 -7.41
N GLU A 298 -19.31 -23.94 -8.05
CA GLU A 298 -20.73 -23.98 -7.77
C GLU A 298 -21.05 -25.30 -7.06
N LEU A 299 -21.66 -25.21 -5.88
CA LEU A 299 -22.02 -26.34 -5.02
C LEU A 299 -23.53 -26.41 -4.92
N ASP A 300 -24.09 -27.44 -5.58
CA ASP A 300 -25.54 -27.63 -5.72
C ASP A 300 -26.03 -28.83 -4.87
N ASP A 301 -25.12 -29.63 -4.33
CA ASP A 301 -25.38 -30.91 -3.65
C ASP A 301 -25.10 -30.87 -2.13
N LEU A 302 -25.33 -29.71 -1.52
CA LEU A 302 -25.13 -29.52 -0.08
C LEU A 302 -26.33 -30.02 0.73
N ASP A 303 -26.06 -30.81 1.78
CA ASP A 303 -27.09 -31.24 2.72
C ASP A 303 -27.45 -30.07 3.66
N ALA A 304 -28.63 -29.50 3.45
CA ALA A 304 -29.10 -28.29 4.11
C ALA A 304 -30.44 -28.51 4.81
N ILE A 305 -30.44 -28.27 6.12
CA ILE A 305 -31.66 -28.27 6.94
C ILE A 305 -32.15 -26.82 7.04
N VAL A 306 -33.27 -26.53 6.40
CA VAL A 306 -33.90 -25.21 6.42
C VAL A 306 -34.98 -25.16 7.50
N GLY A 307 -34.98 -24.11 8.31
CA GLY A 307 -35.93 -23.87 9.38
C GLY A 307 -36.38 -22.41 9.42
N TRP A 308 -37.55 -22.16 9.99
CA TRP A 308 -38.05 -20.82 10.26
C TRP A 308 -37.82 -20.49 11.72
N VAL A 309 -37.14 -19.37 11.97
CA VAL A 309 -36.90 -18.87 13.33
C VAL A 309 -37.59 -17.54 13.49
N CYS A 310 -38.45 -17.44 14.48
CA CYS A 310 -38.98 -16.19 14.97
C CYS A 310 -38.38 -15.90 16.34
N ILE A 311 -37.97 -14.65 16.56
CA ILE A 311 -37.52 -14.21 17.89
C ILE A 311 -38.43 -13.05 18.31
N PRO A 312 -39.61 -13.34 18.89
CA PRO A 312 -40.66 -12.34 19.18
C PRO A 312 -40.18 -11.18 20.05
N LYS A 313 -39.15 -11.40 20.86
CA LYS A 313 -38.53 -10.38 21.70
C LYS A 313 -37.84 -9.26 20.90
N PHE A 314 -37.27 -9.58 19.75
CA PHE A 314 -36.54 -8.62 18.90
C PHE A 314 -37.38 -8.10 17.74
N GLY A 315 -38.40 -8.85 17.30
CA GLY A 315 -39.33 -8.40 16.27
C GLY A 315 -40.38 -9.45 15.92
N THR A 316 -41.36 -9.04 15.13
CA THR A 316 -42.41 -9.91 14.59
C THR A 316 -42.01 -10.57 13.26
N SER A 317 -40.79 -10.31 12.77
CA SER A 317 -40.26 -10.93 11.56
C SER A 317 -39.92 -12.41 11.78
N VAL A 318 -40.18 -13.21 10.75
CA VAL A 318 -39.74 -14.60 10.66
C VAL A 318 -38.51 -14.63 9.76
N HIS A 319 -37.43 -15.21 10.25
CA HIS A 319 -36.18 -15.38 9.51
C HIS A 319 -36.05 -16.83 9.04
N LEU A 320 -35.49 -17.01 7.85
CA LEU A 320 -35.11 -18.33 7.34
C LEU A 320 -33.69 -18.65 7.82
N GLU A 321 -33.53 -19.73 8.58
CA GLU A 321 -32.25 -20.26 9.00
C GLU A 321 -31.95 -21.52 8.18
N ALA A 322 -30.78 -21.58 7.54
CA ALA A 322 -30.31 -22.78 6.86
C ALA A 322 -29.05 -23.29 7.55
N ARG A 323 -29.10 -24.52 8.08
CA ARG A 323 -27.93 -25.22 8.59
C ARG A 323 -27.41 -26.15 7.51
N VAL A 324 -26.24 -25.82 6.97
CA VAL A 324 -25.62 -26.55 5.87
C VAL A 324 -24.46 -27.38 6.38
N THR A 325 -24.44 -28.67 6.05
CA THR A 325 -23.28 -29.54 6.29
C THR A 325 -22.43 -29.55 5.02
N ASN A 326 -21.15 -29.19 5.14
CA ASN A 326 -20.25 -29.24 3.99
C ASN A 326 -19.92 -30.71 3.63
N THR A 327 -20.59 -31.22 2.60
CA THR A 327 -20.35 -32.53 1.98
C THR A 327 -19.42 -32.44 0.76
N SER A 328 -19.05 -31.23 0.35
CA SER A 328 -18.24 -30.99 -0.85
C SER A 328 -16.77 -31.32 -0.61
N ALA A 329 -16.03 -31.48 -1.71
CA ALA A 329 -14.57 -31.64 -1.67
C ALA A 329 -13.81 -30.33 -1.38
N TYR A 330 -14.52 -29.19 -1.27
CA TYR A 330 -13.90 -27.88 -1.04
C TYR A 330 -13.87 -27.56 0.44
N THR A 331 -12.72 -27.04 0.90
CA THR A 331 -12.61 -26.44 2.23
C THR A 331 -13.19 -25.03 2.17
N LEU A 332 -14.30 -24.79 2.86
CA LEU A 332 -14.89 -23.45 2.97
C LEU A 332 -14.13 -22.67 4.04
N ILE A 333 -13.57 -21.52 3.66
CA ILE A 333 -12.84 -20.62 4.56
C ILE A 333 -13.72 -19.43 4.97
N GLU A 334 -13.29 -18.65 5.95
CA GLU A 334 -14.04 -17.46 6.37
C GLU A 334 -14.15 -16.44 5.22
N GLY A 335 -15.34 -15.89 5.01
CA GLY A 335 -15.63 -14.90 3.98
C GLY A 335 -17.04 -14.34 4.10
N PRO A 336 -17.30 -13.12 3.61
CA PRO A 336 -18.64 -12.56 3.57
C PRO A 336 -19.58 -13.39 2.69
N THR A 337 -20.84 -13.44 3.11
CA THR A 337 -21.90 -14.16 2.39
C THR A 337 -23.01 -13.21 1.98
N SER A 338 -23.34 -13.19 0.70
CA SER A 338 -24.56 -12.59 0.18
C SER A 338 -25.62 -13.68 0.08
N ALA A 339 -26.77 -13.50 0.73
CA ALA A 339 -27.91 -14.42 0.62
C ALA A 339 -29.05 -13.72 -0.14
N LYS A 340 -29.61 -14.41 -1.13
CA LYS A 340 -30.74 -13.93 -1.93
C LYS A 340 -31.88 -14.92 -2.00
#